data_AF-A0A5C3L204-F1
#
_entry.id   AF-A0A5C3L204-F1
#
_cell.length_a   1.000
_cell.length_b   1.000
_cell.length_c   1.000
_cell.angle_alpha   90.00
_cell.angle_beta   90.00
_cell.angle_gamma   90.00
#
_symmetry.space_group_name_H-M   'P 1'
#
loop_
_entity.id
_entity.type
_entity.pdbx_description
1 polymer ?
#
loop_
_entity_poly.entity_id
_entity_poly.type
_entity_poly.pdbx_seq_one_letter_code
_entity_poly.pdbx_strand_id
1 'polypeptide(L)'
;MSIAEMDRFRELTRSLVNSTYASINIYLAVSGIQLFIFLHILVIFLGASGDVRRSQKLYVTFSGLLCSCFMVVAILRSVEVGTGLVMFRSFYEAMQHASKTRLPATSVIEQVFALMLQSLGEGVLLYRCYIIWRNRKVMLLLPVTLYVASAAVGIVALVLFISTVNNDRASGDILHKGRLAAAYYLLSVSVNCTTTGLIAWPIIRMRREMRKVSANTPFDVSNVHAKTYTHVLSILAESALPFTLVGMVSAALVVILASFPASRDAIATLPIANAIWVCACALAPQLIIFRVAVGQSWTRNPTALMTTLSRPSFVEPGRVLEEDIEDIGSPALPSLGNR
;
A
#
# COMPACT_ATOMS: atom_id res chain seq x y z
N MET A 1 -25.47 -9.65 37.94
CA MET A 1 -24.46 -10.28 37.07
C MET A 1 -23.93 -11.50 37.80
N SER A 2 -24.09 -12.69 37.23
CA SER A 2 -23.61 -13.95 37.83
C SER A 2 -22.07 -13.97 37.87
N ILE A 3 -21.46 -14.71 38.81
CA ILE A 3 -20.00 -14.88 38.90
C ILE A 3 -19.43 -15.38 37.56
N ALA A 4 -20.13 -16.31 36.90
CA ALA A 4 -19.75 -16.84 35.58
C ALA A 4 -19.83 -15.78 34.46
N GLU A 5 -20.75 -14.82 34.55
CA GLU A 5 -20.82 -13.71 33.60
C GLU A 5 -19.67 -12.71 33.83
N MET A 6 -19.27 -12.52 35.09
CA MET A 6 -18.19 -11.61 35.47
C MET A 6 -16.82 -12.14 35.03
N ASP A 7 -16.56 -13.45 35.18
CA ASP A 7 -15.32 -14.07 34.71
C ASP A 7 -15.21 -14.05 33.18
N ARG A 8 -16.30 -14.41 32.48
CA ARG A 8 -16.35 -14.36 31.01
C ARG A 8 -16.20 -12.94 30.47
N PHE A 9 -16.68 -11.93 31.21
CA PHE A 9 -16.49 -10.52 30.85
C PHE A 9 -15.03 -10.05 31.03
N ARG A 10 -14.35 -10.52 32.08
CA ARG A 10 -12.91 -10.25 32.28
C ARG A 10 -12.04 -10.86 31.19
N GLU A 11 -12.35 -12.09 30.77
CA GLU A 11 -11.65 -12.75 29.66
C GLU A 11 -11.77 -11.96 28.35
N LEU A 12 -12.99 -11.52 28.03
CA LEU A 12 -13.24 -10.68 26.86
C LEU A 12 -12.43 -9.37 26.89
N THR A 13 -12.43 -8.69 28.04
CA THR A 13 -11.70 -7.44 28.23
C THR A 13 -10.20 -7.66 28.06
N ARG A 14 -9.65 -8.73 28.63
CA ARG A 14 -8.23 -9.10 28.49
C ARG A 14 -7.88 -9.40 27.03
N SER A 15 -8.74 -10.12 26.31
CA SER A 15 -8.54 -10.43 24.89
C SER A 15 -8.53 -9.15 24.03
N LEU A 16 -9.45 -8.22 24.29
CA LEU A 16 -9.51 -6.94 23.58
C LEU A 16 -8.27 -6.06 23.82
N VAL A 17 -7.78 -6.03 25.06
CA VAL A 17 -6.52 -5.35 25.44
C VAL A 17 -5.37 -5.93 24.63
N ASN A 18 -5.18 -7.25 24.70
CA ASN A 18 -4.08 -7.94 24.01
C ASN A 18 -4.12 -7.69 22.50
N SER A 19 -5.31 -7.75 21.90
CA SER A 19 -5.52 -7.47 20.48
C SER A 19 -5.19 -6.02 20.11
N THR A 20 -5.56 -5.07 20.95
CA THR A 20 -5.24 -3.65 20.73
C THR A 20 -3.73 -3.40 20.80
N TYR A 21 -3.03 -3.99 21.77
CA TYR A 21 -1.56 -3.93 21.84
C TYR A 21 -0.87 -4.60 20.66
N ALA A 22 -1.34 -5.79 20.27
CA ALA A 22 -0.82 -6.48 19.08
C ALA A 22 -0.98 -5.60 17.83
N SER A 23 -2.11 -4.90 17.70
CA SER A 23 -2.37 -4.00 16.57
C SER A 23 -1.34 -2.86 16.46
N ILE A 24 -0.91 -2.27 17.57
CA ILE A 24 0.13 -1.22 17.59
C ILE A 24 1.48 -1.77 17.15
N ASN A 25 1.85 -2.96 17.64
CA ASN A 25 3.11 -3.60 17.27
C ASN A 25 3.17 -3.90 15.76
N ILE A 26 2.03 -4.32 15.19
CA ILE A 26 1.90 -4.52 13.74
C ILE A 26 2.11 -3.20 12.99
N TYR A 27 1.44 -2.11 13.40
CA TYR A 27 1.63 -0.79 12.79
C TYR A 27 3.08 -0.30 12.88
N LEU A 28 3.75 -0.54 14.01
CA LEU A 28 5.16 -0.17 14.20
C LEU A 28 6.10 -0.97 13.31
N ALA A 29 5.90 -2.28 13.19
CA ALA A 29 6.71 -3.10 12.29
C ALA A 29 6.53 -2.66 10.82
N VAL A 30 5.29 -2.40 10.42
CA VAL A 30 4.97 -2.01 9.04
C VAL A 30 5.42 -0.59 8.73
N SER A 31 5.45 0.32 9.70
CA SER A 31 5.96 1.68 9.49
C SER A 31 7.46 1.65 9.14
N GLY A 32 8.25 0.80 9.81
CA GLY A 32 9.64 0.56 9.47
C GLY A 32 9.81 0.06 8.03
N ILE A 33 9.00 -0.91 7.61
CA ILE A 33 9.02 -1.45 6.24
C ILE A 33 8.64 -0.37 5.22
N GLN A 34 7.60 0.42 5.49
CA GLN A 34 7.15 1.50 4.62
C GLN A 34 8.22 2.56 4.41
N LEU A 35 8.89 2.96 5.50
CA LEU A 35 9.99 3.92 5.46
C LEU A 35 11.16 3.37 4.64
N PHE A 36 11.55 2.12 4.88
CA PHE A 36 12.62 1.46 4.12
C PHE A 36 12.33 1.45 2.62
N ILE A 37 11.12 1.02 2.24
CA ILE A 37 10.72 0.96 0.83
C ILE A 37 10.72 2.35 0.19
N PHE A 38 10.16 3.34 0.87
CA PHE A 38 10.11 4.72 0.38
C PHE A 38 11.51 5.31 0.19
N LEU A 39 12.40 5.17 1.18
CA LEU A 39 13.78 5.64 1.10
C LEU A 39 14.53 4.97 -0.05
N HIS A 40 14.33 3.67 -0.26
CA HIS A 40 14.95 2.96 -1.36
C HIS A 40 14.48 3.47 -2.73
N ILE A 41 13.17 3.70 -2.89
CA ILE A 41 12.60 4.31 -4.11
C ILE A 41 13.18 5.71 -4.34
N LEU A 42 13.33 6.49 -3.26
CA LEU A 42 13.90 7.84 -3.31
C LEU A 42 15.37 7.81 -3.76
N VAL A 43 16.19 6.88 -3.24
CA VAL A 43 17.58 6.71 -3.66
C VAL A 43 17.68 6.35 -5.15
N ILE A 44 16.86 5.41 -5.63
CA ILE A 44 16.80 5.05 -7.06
C ILE A 44 16.45 6.28 -7.91
N PHE A 45 15.49 7.09 -7.45
CA PHE A 45 15.08 8.30 -8.16
C PHE A 45 16.15 9.38 -8.19
N LEU A 46 16.92 9.55 -7.11
CA LEU A 46 18.02 10.51 -7.05
C LEU A 46 19.20 10.10 -7.94
N GLY A 47 19.43 8.79 -8.10
CA GLY A 47 20.45 8.25 -9.02
C GLY A 47 20.02 8.18 -10.49
N ALA A 48 18.77 8.53 -10.82
CA ALA A 48 18.25 8.40 -12.17
C ALA A 48 18.60 9.61 -13.07
N SER A 49 18.91 9.34 -14.34
CA SER A 49 19.12 10.37 -15.37
C SER A 49 17.83 11.14 -15.68
N GLY A 50 17.96 12.36 -16.25
CA GLY A 50 16.85 13.33 -16.39
C GLY A 50 15.57 12.79 -17.05
N ASP A 51 15.69 11.96 -18.09
CA ASP A 51 14.53 11.37 -18.77
C ASP A 51 13.81 10.31 -17.93
N VAL A 52 14.57 9.52 -17.17
CA VAL A 52 14.03 8.49 -16.27
C VAL A 52 13.35 9.16 -15.08
N ARG A 53 13.93 10.26 -14.59
CA ARG A 53 13.40 11.04 -13.49
C ARG A 53 11.98 11.57 -13.77
N ARG A 54 11.65 11.93 -15.02
CA ARG A 54 10.29 12.37 -15.39
C ARG A 54 9.24 11.27 -15.21
N SER A 55 9.54 10.06 -15.66
CA SER A 55 8.65 8.90 -15.50
C SER A 55 8.54 8.45 -14.04
N GLN A 56 9.66 8.47 -13.30
CA GLN A 56 9.72 8.04 -11.90
C GLN A 56 9.13 9.05 -10.90
N LYS A 57 9.06 10.34 -11.26
CA LYS A 57 8.54 11.39 -10.38
C LYS A 57 7.14 11.07 -9.84
N LEU A 58 6.24 10.61 -10.72
CA LEU A 58 4.88 10.21 -10.30
C LEU A 58 4.91 9.07 -9.27
N TYR A 59 5.72 8.04 -9.51
CA TYR A 59 5.84 6.89 -8.62
C TYR A 59 6.40 7.26 -7.25
N VAL A 60 7.41 8.13 -7.19
CA VAL A 60 8.02 8.61 -5.93
C VAL A 60 7.02 9.48 -5.16
N THR A 61 6.30 10.36 -5.85
CA THR A 61 5.27 11.20 -5.21
C THR A 61 4.16 10.34 -4.61
N PHE A 62 3.62 9.36 -5.35
CA PHE A 62 2.60 8.44 -4.80
C PHE A 62 3.14 7.60 -3.63
N SER A 63 4.38 7.10 -3.72
CA SER A 63 5.01 6.33 -2.65
C SER A 63 5.21 7.16 -1.37
N GLY A 64 5.60 8.43 -1.52
CA GLY A 64 5.72 9.36 -0.40
C GLY A 64 4.37 9.72 0.23
N LEU A 65 3.34 9.90 -0.59
CA LEU A 65 1.96 10.10 -0.13
C LEU A 65 1.44 8.91 0.67
N LEU A 66 1.61 7.69 0.16
CA LEU A 66 1.22 6.45 0.86
C LEU A 66 1.98 6.28 2.18
N CYS A 67 3.31 6.47 2.16
CA CYS A 67 4.13 6.39 3.37
C CYS A 67 3.68 7.44 4.41
N SER A 68 3.47 8.68 4.00
CA SER A 68 3.07 9.76 4.90
C SER A 68 1.69 9.51 5.52
N CYS A 69 0.70 9.10 4.71
CA CYS A 69 -0.63 8.77 5.21
C CYS A 69 -0.58 7.62 6.22
N PHE A 70 0.19 6.55 5.91
CA PHE A 70 0.34 5.43 6.82
C PHE A 70 1.02 5.82 8.15
N MET A 71 2.05 6.66 8.10
CA MET A 71 2.72 7.16 9.30
C MET A 71 1.77 7.94 10.20
N VAL A 72 0.93 8.81 9.61
CA VAL A 72 -0.09 9.55 10.37
C VAL A 72 -1.06 8.59 11.07
N VAL A 73 -1.56 7.58 10.36
CA VAL A 73 -2.45 6.56 10.96
C VAL A 73 -1.76 5.82 12.11
N ALA A 74 -0.53 5.34 11.90
CA ALA A 74 0.22 4.60 12.92
C ALA A 74 0.50 5.44 14.17
N ILE A 75 0.85 6.73 14.00
CA ILE A 75 1.11 7.66 15.10
C ILE A 75 -0.19 7.95 15.87
N LEU A 76 -1.27 8.34 15.17
CA LEU A 76 -2.54 8.67 15.82
C LEU A 76 -3.09 7.49 16.61
N ARG A 77 -3.04 6.28 16.03
CA ARG A 77 -3.43 5.05 16.70
C ARG A 77 -2.60 4.79 17.96
N SER A 78 -1.29 5.01 17.90
CA SER A 78 -0.39 4.84 19.05
C SER A 78 -0.65 5.86 20.15
N VAL A 79 -0.93 7.12 19.78
CA VAL A 79 -1.29 8.19 20.72
C VAL A 79 -2.63 7.90 21.40
N GLU A 80 -3.63 7.45 20.66
CA GLU A 80 -4.95 7.14 21.22
C GLU A 80 -4.87 6.02 22.26
N VAL A 81 -4.19 4.91 21.92
CA VAL A 81 -4.03 3.81 22.87
C VAL A 81 -3.12 4.21 24.03
N GLY A 82 -2.01 4.93 23.77
CA GLY A 82 -1.09 5.38 24.81
C GLY A 82 -1.74 6.32 25.82
N THR A 83 -2.51 7.30 25.36
CA THR A 83 -3.26 8.22 26.24
C THR A 83 -4.34 7.49 27.02
N GLY A 84 -5.05 6.54 26.42
CA GLY A 84 -6.02 5.69 27.12
C GLY A 84 -5.39 4.86 28.24
N LEU A 85 -4.14 4.42 28.09
CA LEU A 85 -3.42 3.64 29.10
C LEU A 85 -2.84 4.49 30.23
N VAL A 86 -2.47 5.74 29.95
CA VAL A 86 -1.89 6.66 30.95
C VAL A 86 -2.99 7.34 31.78
N MET A 87 -4.12 7.70 31.16
CA MET A 87 -5.18 8.46 31.81
C MET A 87 -6.10 7.63 32.71
N PHE A 88 -6.20 6.33 32.47
CA PHE A 88 -7.14 5.46 33.18
C PHE A 88 -6.41 4.35 33.93
N ARG A 89 -6.85 4.10 35.17
CA ARG A 89 -6.27 3.07 36.05
C ARG A 89 -6.51 1.66 35.51
N SER A 90 -7.53 1.50 34.66
CA SER A 90 -7.79 0.28 33.92
C SER A 90 -8.21 0.58 32.47
N PHE A 91 -7.82 -0.28 31.53
CA PHE A 91 -8.28 -0.21 30.13
C PHE A 91 -9.82 -0.30 30.02
N TYR A 92 -10.46 -0.94 31.00
CA TYR A 92 -11.92 -0.98 31.10
C TYR A 92 -12.52 0.42 31.28
N GLU A 93 -11.99 1.21 32.21
CA GLU A 93 -12.42 2.60 32.40
C GLU A 93 -12.15 3.45 31.16
N ALA A 94 -11.02 3.22 30.48
CA ALA A 94 -10.72 3.89 29.21
C ALA A 94 -11.75 3.59 28.12
N MET A 95 -12.13 2.31 27.95
CA MET A 95 -13.16 1.88 26.99
C MET A 95 -14.56 2.39 27.37
N GLN A 96 -14.88 2.38 28.67
CA GLN A 96 -16.17 2.87 29.15
C GLN A 96 -16.28 4.39 29.00
N HIS A 97 -15.17 5.11 29.15
CA HIS A 97 -15.09 6.53 28.86
C HIS A 97 -15.17 6.79 27.35
N ALA A 98 -14.42 6.05 26.52
CA ALA A 98 -14.48 6.17 25.06
C ALA A 98 -15.87 5.90 24.48
N SER A 99 -16.67 5.04 25.12
CA SER A 99 -18.06 4.77 24.71
C SER A 99 -19.07 5.83 25.18
N LYS A 100 -18.71 6.68 26.15
CA LYS A 100 -19.59 7.71 26.73
C LYS A 100 -19.19 9.14 26.38
N THR A 101 -17.96 9.35 25.96
CA THR A 101 -17.39 10.67 25.63
C THR A 101 -17.38 10.86 24.12
N ARG A 102 -17.45 12.12 23.66
CA ARG A 102 -17.26 12.45 22.24
C ARG A 102 -15.94 11.84 21.74
N LEU A 103 -15.96 11.29 20.52
CA LEU A 103 -14.77 10.78 19.85
C LEU A 103 -13.69 11.87 19.85
N PRO A 104 -12.46 11.54 20.26
CA PRO A 104 -11.38 12.49 20.17
C PRO A 104 -11.13 12.79 18.69
N ALA A 105 -10.75 14.04 18.39
CA ALA A 105 -10.48 14.48 17.02
C ALA A 105 -9.41 13.59 16.34
N THR A 106 -8.52 13.00 17.12
CA THR A 106 -7.48 12.07 16.67
C THR A 106 -8.05 10.85 15.95
N SER A 107 -9.14 10.23 16.46
CA SER A 107 -9.74 9.04 15.83
C SER A 107 -10.44 9.38 14.51
N VAL A 108 -11.04 10.57 14.42
CA VAL A 108 -11.64 11.04 13.17
C VAL A 108 -10.56 11.27 12.11
N ILE A 109 -9.46 11.92 12.50
CA ILE A 109 -8.33 12.16 11.61
C ILE A 109 -7.71 10.83 11.17
N GLU A 110 -7.52 9.86 12.09
CA GLU A 110 -7.03 8.53 11.77
C GLU A 110 -7.86 7.87 10.66
N GLN A 111 -9.20 7.87 10.81
CA GLN A 111 -10.11 7.25 9.85
C GLN A 111 -10.11 7.95 8.49
N VAL A 112 -9.97 9.28 8.47
CA VAL A 112 -9.82 10.05 7.22
C VAL A 112 -8.55 9.64 6.48
N PHE A 113 -7.41 9.59 7.19
CA PHE A 113 -6.14 9.19 6.57
C PHE A 113 -6.14 7.72 6.16
N ALA A 114 -6.81 6.82 6.89
CA ALA A 114 -6.99 5.43 6.51
C ALA A 114 -7.81 5.30 5.21
N LEU A 115 -8.90 6.07 5.06
CA LEU A 115 -9.69 6.10 3.83
C LEU A 115 -8.91 6.71 2.65
N MET A 116 -8.11 7.75 2.90
CA MET A 116 -7.23 8.32 1.88
C MET A 116 -6.19 7.30 1.42
N LEU A 117 -5.55 6.59 2.35
CA LEU A 117 -4.56 5.56 2.08
C LEU A 117 -5.16 4.43 1.21
N GLN A 118 -6.35 3.96 1.59
CA GLN A 118 -7.14 2.98 0.83
C GLN A 118 -7.37 3.46 -0.62
N SER A 119 -7.92 4.67 -0.76
CA SER A 119 -8.32 5.23 -2.05
C SER A 119 -7.10 5.48 -2.96
N LEU A 120 -6.00 5.97 -2.40
CA LEU A 120 -4.72 6.12 -3.10
C LEU A 120 -4.17 4.78 -3.58
N GLY A 121 -4.23 3.75 -2.73
CA GLY A 121 -3.81 2.40 -3.08
C GLY A 121 -4.56 1.83 -4.27
N GLU A 122 -5.90 1.87 -4.21
CA GLU A 122 -6.77 1.41 -5.30
C GLU A 122 -6.58 2.25 -6.57
N GLY A 123 -6.39 3.56 -6.44
CA GLY A 123 -6.09 4.46 -7.55
C GLY A 123 -4.80 4.11 -8.29
N VAL A 124 -3.74 3.71 -7.57
CA VAL A 124 -2.47 3.27 -8.18
C VAL A 124 -2.66 1.99 -9.01
N LEU A 125 -3.43 1.03 -8.52
CA LEU A 125 -3.78 -0.20 -9.26
C LEU A 125 -4.61 0.12 -10.52
N LEU A 126 -5.57 1.03 -10.40
CA LEU A 126 -6.43 1.44 -11.50
C LEU A 126 -5.65 2.20 -12.59
N TYR A 127 -4.73 3.08 -12.20
CA TYR A 127 -3.84 3.79 -13.13
C TYR A 127 -3.00 2.82 -13.98
N ARG A 128 -2.51 1.73 -13.37
CA ARG A 128 -1.77 0.69 -14.10
C ARG A 128 -2.67 -0.09 -15.05
N CYS A 129 -3.89 -0.40 -14.63
CA CYS A 129 -4.88 -1.04 -15.50
C CYS A 129 -5.17 -0.15 -16.72
N TYR A 130 -5.31 1.16 -16.52
CA TYR A 130 -5.51 2.14 -17.59
C TYR A 130 -4.37 2.16 -18.61
N ILE A 131 -3.10 2.15 -18.15
CA ILE A 131 -1.94 2.11 -19.05
C ILE A 131 -1.95 0.84 -19.92
N ILE A 132 -2.23 -0.32 -19.33
CA ILE A 132 -2.21 -1.62 -20.03
C ILE A 132 -3.35 -1.70 -21.06
N TRP A 133 -4.54 -1.24 -20.69
CA TRP A 133 -5.75 -1.35 -21.52
C TRP A 133 -6.05 -0.09 -22.32
N ARG A 134 -5.04 0.74 -22.62
CA ARG A 134 -5.18 2.03 -23.34
C ARG A 134 -6.04 1.94 -24.60
N ASN A 135 -5.95 0.82 -25.34
CA ASN A 135 -6.66 0.60 -26.61
C ASN A 135 -8.08 0.01 -26.46
N ARG A 136 -8.46 -0.49 -25.27
CA ARG A 136 -9.78 -1.11 -25.01
C ARG A 136 -10.36 -0.64 -23.68
N LYS A 137 -10.69 0.65 -23.62
CA LYS A 137 -11.20 1.33 -22.41
C LYS A 137 -12.49 0.72 -21.83
N VAL A 138 -13.26 -0.02 -22.62
CA VAL A 138 -14.48 -0.73 -22.16
C VAL A 138 -14.17 -1.67 -20.99
N MET A 139 -13.00 -2.32 -20.98
CA MET A 139 -12.59 -3.20 -19.88
C MET A 139 -12.32 -2.46 -18.56
N LEU A 140 -12.14 -1.14 -18.62
CA LEU A 140 -11.90 -0.28 -17.47
C LEU A 140 -13.19 0.19 -16.79
N LEU A 141 -14.35 0.06 -17.45
CA LEU A 141 -15.64 0.47 -16.87
C LEU A 141 -15.93 -0.27 -15.56
N LEU A 142 -15.70 -1.59 -15.53
CA LEU A 142 -15.94 -2.40 -14.34
C LEU A 142 -15.05 -1.99 -13.14
N PRO A 143 -13.71 -1.95 -13.22
CA PRO A 143 -12.88 -1.54 -12.08
C PRO A 143 -13.11 -0.08 -11.66
N VAL A 144 -13.44 0.83 -12.60
CA VAL A 144 -13.74 2.24 -12.26
C VAL A 144 -15.05 2.36 -11.49
N THR A 145 -16.10 1.67 -11.93
CA THR A 145 -17.39 1.68 -11.22
C THR A 145 -17.26 1.10 -9.82
N LEU A 146 -16.54 -0.01 -9.66
CA LEU A 146 -16.25 -0.60 -8.35
C LEU A 146 -15.42 0.35 -7.46
N TYR A 147 -14.43 1.04 -8.02
CA TYR A 147 -13.62 2.01 -7.28
C TYR A 147 -14.45 3.19 -6.78
N VAL A 148 -15.30 3.77 -7.63
CA VAL A 148 -16.20 4.86 -7.23
C VAL A 148 -17.19 4.40 -6.18
N ALA A 149 -17.73 3.18 -6.31
CA ALA A 149 -18.63 2.59 -5.31
C ALA A 149 -17.91 2.36 -3.97
N SER A 150 -16.70 1.82 -3.98
CA SER A 150 -15.84 1.62 -2.80
C SER A 150 -15.59 2.95 -2.07
N ALA A 151 -15.17 3.99 -2.80
CA ALA A 151 -14.94 5.32 -2.25
C ALA A 151 -16.21 5.96 -1.68
N ALA A 152 -17.34 5.85 -2.40
CA ALA A 152 -18.62 6.39 -1.94
C ALA A 152 -19.10 5.72 -0.65
N VAL A 153 -19.05 4.39 -0.59
CA VAL A 153 -19.43 3.63 0.61
C VAL A 153 -18.47 3.94 1.77
N GLY A 154 -17.17 4.10 1.51
CA GLY A 154 -16.19 4.52 2.51
C GLY A 154 -16.48 5.90 3.11
N ILE A 155 -16.87 6.88 2.29
CA ILE A 155 -17.28 8.20 2.75
C ILE A 155 -18.54 8.11 3.61
N VAL A 156 -19.54 7.34 3.18
CA VAL A 156 -20.78 7.14 3.96
C VAL A 156 -20.46 6.47 5.31
N ALA A 157 -19.59 5.47 5.33
CA ALA A 157 -19.15 4.81 6.56
C ALA A 157 -18.44 5.79 7.52
N LEU A 158 -17.59 6.69 7.00
CA LEU A 158 -16.93 7.74 7.78
C LEU A 158 -17.95 8.76 8.35
N VAL A 159 -18.91 9.21 7.53
CA VAL A 159 -19.96 10.14 7.98
C VAL A 159 -20.80 9.49 9.07
N LEU A 160 -21.15 8.21 8.92
CA LEU A 160 -21.89 7.47 9.93
C LEU A 160 -21.08 7.33 11.22
N PHE A 161 -19.80 6.97 11.12
CA PHE A 161 -18.88 6.92 12.26
C PHE A 161 -18.90 8.23 13.06
N ILE A 162 -18.80 9.38 12.38
CA ILE A 162 -18.86 10.71 13.01
C ILE A 162 -20.26 11.01 13.59
N SER A 163 -21.33 10.70 12.86
CA SER A 163 -22.71 11.05 13.23
C SER A 163 -23.24 10.26 14.44
N THR A 164 -22.83 8.99 14.57
CA THR A 164 -23.29 8.10 15.64
C THR A 164 -22.84 8.50 17.04
N VAL A 165 -21.90 9.44 17.11
CA VAL A 165 -21.28 9.90 18.35
C VAL A 165 -21.78 11.29 18.75
N ASN A 166 -22.27 12.08 17.80
CA ASN A 166 -22.79 13.43 18.07
C ASN A 166 -24.27 13.45 18.48
N ASN A 167 -25.02 12.39 18.20
CA ASN A 167 -26.44 12.29 18.53
C ASN A 167 -26.76 10.91 19.13
N ASP A 168 -27.23 10.87 20.38
CA ASP A 168 -27.85 9.69 21.02
C ASP A 168 -29.04 9.11 20.22
N ARG A 169 -29.52 9.83 19.20
CA ARG A 169 -30.64 9.45 18.34
C ARG A 169 -30.24 8.75 17.03
N ALA A 170 -28.95 8.63 16.73
CA ALA A 170 -28.48 7.85 15.58
C ALA A 170 -28.39 6.35 15.91
N SER A 171 -29.49 5.83 16.44
CA SER A 171 -29.83 4.41 16.56
C SER A 171 -30.13 3.83 15.17
N GLY A 172 -29.26 4.09 14.20
CA GLY A 172 -29.21 3.27 13.00
C GLY A 172 -28.92 1.85 13.47
N ASP A 173 -29.85 0.94 13.19
CA ASP A 173 -29.84 -0.46 13.59
C ASP A 173 -28.39 -1.00 13.51
N ILE A 174 -27.89 -1.64 14.57
CA ILE A 174 -26.49 -2.14 14.62
C ILE A 174 -26.22 -3.03 13.40
N LEU A 175 -27.27 -3.72 12.95
CA LEU A 175 -27.32 -4.51 11.74
C LEU A 175 -27.06 -3.70 10.45
N HIS A 176 -27.58 -2.47 10.35
CA HIS A 176 -27.34 -1.58 9.20
C HIS A 176 -25.88 -1.12 9.14
N LYS A 177 -25.29 -0.77 10.29
CA LYS A 177 -23.86 -0.39 10.38
C LYS A 177 -22.94 -1.56 10.00
N GLY A 178 -23.26 -2.76 10.48
CA GLY A 178 -22.53 -3.98 10.15
C GLY A 178 -22.58 -4.35 8.66
N ARG A 179 -23.77 -4.26 8.04
CA ARG A 179 -23.96 -4.51 6.60
C ARG A 179 -23.21 -3.50 5.74
N LEU A 180 -23.20 -2.23 6.13
CA LEU A 180 -22.46 -1.21 5.38
C LEU A 180 -20.95 -1.42 5.47
N ALA A 181 -20.42 -1.72 6.66
CA ALA A 181 -19.01 -2.06 6.84
C ALA A 181 -18.65 -3.30 6.00
N ALA A 182 -19.52 -4.32 5.97
CA ALA A 182 -19.30 -5.49 5.14
C ALA A 182 -19.27 -5.15 3.65
N ALA A 183 -20.21 -4.34 3.17
CA ALA A 183 -20.26 -3.89 1.78
C ALA A 183 -18.99 -3.11 1.39
N TYR A 184 -18.49 -2.24 2.28
CA TYR A 184 -17.25 -1.49 2.08
C TYR A 184 -16.06 -2.43 1.80
N TYR A 185 -15.83 -3.41 2.67
CA TYR A 185 -14.71 -4.34 2.51
C TYR A 185 -14.86 -5.22 1.26
N LEU A 186 -16.05 -5.73 0.98
CA LEU A 186 -16.31 -6.57 -0.20
C LEU A 186 -16.11 -5.80 -1.51
N LEU A 187 -16.54 -4.53 -1.56
CA LEU A 187 -16.32 -3.66 -2.72
C LEU A 187 -14.84 -3.43 -2.96
N SER A 188 -14.08 -3.09 -1.91
CA SER A 188 -12.63 -2.90 -2.02
C SER A 188 -11.91 -4.18 -2.49
N VAL A 189 -12.25 -5.34 -1.91
CA VAL A 189 -11.74 -6.63 -2.36
C VAL A 189 -12.04 -6.85 -3.85
N SER A 190 -13.27 -6.56 -4.27
CA SER A 190 -13.70 -6.72 -5.65
C SER A 190 -12.92 -5.83 -6.62
N VAL A 191 -12.60 -4.58 -6.22
CA VAL A 191 -11.72 -3.68 -6.98
C VAL A 191 -10.34 -4.31 -7.17
N ASN A 192 -9.75 -4.81 -6.09
CA ASN A 192 -8.42 -5.41 -6.10
C ASN A 192 -8.35 -6.71 -6.92
N CYS A 193 -9.33 -7.60 -6.79
CA CYS A 193 -9.43 -8.82 -7.59
C CYS A 193 -9.63 -8.51 -9.07
N THR A 194 -10.55 -7.59 -9.40
CA THR A 194 -10.86 -7.23 -10.79
C THR A 194 -9.67 -6.56 -11.47
N THR A 195 -9.01 -5.61 -10.81
CA THR A 195 -7.82 -4.94 -11.35
C THR A 195 -6.66 -5.91 -11.54
N THR A 196 -6.41 -6.79 -10.56
CA THR A 196 -5.36 -7.83 -10.67
C THR A 196 -5.64 -8.80 -11.82
N GLY A 197 -6.88 -9.28 -11.96
CA GLY A 197 -7.28 -10.16 -13.05
C GLY A 197 -7.13 -9.49 -14.42
N LEU A 198 -7.55 -8.23 -14.55
CA LEU A 198 -7.40 -7.45 -15.77
C LEU A 198 -5.93 -7.17 -16.11
N ILE A 199 -5.05 -7.00 -15.12
CA ILE A 199 -3.62 -6.85 -15.35
C ILE A 199 -3.01 -8.18 -15.82
N ALA A 200 -3.37 -9.31 -15.19
CA ALA A 200 -2.79 -10.62 -15.47
C ALA A 200 -3.22 -11.20 -16.85
N TRP A 201 -4.49 -11.04 -17.21
CA TRP A 201 -5.08 -11.63 -18.42
C TRP A 201 -4.34 -11.33 -19.74
N PRO A 202 -4.11 -10.06 -20.15
CA PRO A 202 -3.51 -9.74 -21.44
C PRO A 202 -2.07 -10.25 -21.54
N ILE A 203 -1.34 -10.28 -20.43
CA ILE A 203 0.04 -10.75 -20.39
C ILE A 203 0.11 -12.28 -20.54
N ILE A 204 -0.79 -13.01 -19.88
CA ILE A 204 -0.92 -14.47 -20.07
C ILE A 204 -1.30 -14.78 -21.52
N ARG A 205 -2.25 -14.03 -22.10
CA ARG A 205 -2.66 -14.19 -23.50
C ARG A 205 -1.50 -13.95 -24.45
N MET A 206 -0.78 -12.83 -24.31
CA MET A 206 0.38 -12.50 -25.14
C MET A 206 1.45 -13.60 -25.08
N ARG A 207 1.68 -14.17 -23.89
CA ARG A 207 2.61 -15.29 -23.70
C ARG A 207 2.15 -16.57 -24.40
N ARG A 208 0.85 -16.90 -24.34
CA ARG A 208 0.30 -18.07 -25.03
C ARG A 208 0.47 -17.95 -26.54
N GLU A 209 0.26 -16.76 -27.10
CA GLU A 209 0.47 -16.53 -28.54
C GLU A 209 1.96 -16.56 -28.92
N MET A 210 2.85 -15.95 -28.13
CA MET A 210 4.30 -16.01 -28.37
C MET A 210 4.87 -17.44 -28.31
N ARG A 211 4.37 -18.28 -27.39
CA ARG A 211 4.78 -19.70 -27.30
C ARG A 211 4.35 -20.52 -28.52
N LYS A 212 3.17 -20.24 -29.09
CA LYS A 212 2.70 -20.92 -30.31
C LYS A 212 3.56 -20.56 -31.52
N VAL A 213 4.02 -19.30 -31.61
CA VAL A 213 4.88 -18.84 -32.71
C VAL A 213 6.30 -19.39 -32.57
N SER A 214 6.87 -19.37 -31.35
CA SER A 214 8.23 -19.88 -31.09
C SER A 214 8.38 -21.39 -31.26
N ALA A 215 7.30 -22.17 -31.17
CA ALA A 215 7.33 -23.60 -31.47
C ALA A 215 7.55 -23.91 -32.97
N ASN A 216 7.29 -22.94 -33.85
CA ASN A 216 7.33 -23.11 -35.30
C ASN A 216 8.55 -22.44 -35.98
N THR A 217 9.41 -21.74 -35.23
CA THR A 217 10.59 -21.05 -35.78
C THR A 217 11.80 -21.18 -34.86
N PRO A 218 12.97 -21.66 -35.34
CA PRO A 218 14.16 -21.93 -34.53
C PRO A 218 14.98 -20.68 -34.16
N PHE A 219 14.41 -19.46 -34.19
CA PHE A 219 15.15 -18.21 -33.98
C PHE A 219 14.91 -17.60 -32.60
N ASP A 220 15.96 -17.60 -31.78
CA ASP A 220 16.01 -17.28 -30.36
C ASP A 220 16.05 -15.76 -30.04
N VAL A 221 15.23 -14.95 -30.71
CA VAL A 221 15.23 -13.48 -30.51
C VAL A 221 14.03 -12.99 -29.68
N SER A 222 13.07 -13.89 -29.42
CA SER A 222 11.88 -13.62 -28.59
C SER A 222 12.16 -13.59 -27.07
N ASN A 223 13.33 -14.08 -26.62
CA ASN A 223 13.51 -14.40 -25.20
C ASN A 223 13.78 -13.21 -24.28
N VAL A 224 14.37 -12.10 -24.76
CA VAL A 224 14.76 -10.97 -23.89
C VAL A 224 13.56 -10.12 -23.47
N HIS A 225 12.70 -9.74 -24.41
CA HIS A 225 11.50 -8.96 -24.12
C HIS A 225 10.46 -9.79 -23.37
N ALA A 226 10.24 -11.04 -23.78
CA ALA A 226 9.31 -11.94 -23.10
C ALA A 226 9.75 -12.23 -21.65
N LYS A 227 11.06 -12.49 -21.40
CA LYS A 227 11.58 -12.67 -20.02
C LYS A 227 11.30 -11.46 -19.15
N THR A 228 11.58 -10.26 -19.66
CA THR A 228 11.46 -9.02 -18.89
C THR A 228 10.01 -8.75 -18.47
N TYR A 229 9.04 -8.90 -19.39
CA TYR A 229 7.62 -8.76 -19.06
C TYR A 229 7.12 -9.88 -18.14
N THR A 230 7.58 -11.13 -18.30
CA THR A 230 7.22 -12.22 -17.39
C THR A 230 7.80 -12.05 -15.98
N HIS A 231 8.99 -11.46 -15.86
CA HIS A 231 9.60 -11.16 -14.57
C HIS A 231 8.78 -10.08 -13.84
N VAL A 232 8.41 -9.00 -14.53
CA VAL A 232 7.55 -7.95 -13.97
C VAL A 232 6.17 -8.49 -13.59
N LEU A 233 5.53 -9.32 -14.42
CA LEU A 233 4.25 -9.96 -14.08
C LEU A 233 4.37 -10.93 -12.90
N SER A 234 5.38 -11.80 -12.90
CA SER A 234 5.62 -12.77 -11.83
C SER A 234 5.77 -12.04 -10.49
N ILE A 235 6.56 -10.98 -10.49
CA ILE A 235 6.80 -10.15 -9.31
C ILE A 235 5.53 -9.43 -8.85
N LEU A 236 4.74 -8.88 -9.78
CA LEU A 236 3.48 -8.21 -9.45
C LEU A 236 2.44 -9.19 -8.89
N ALA A 237 2.33 -10.38 -9.48
CA ALA A 237 1.45 -11.43 -8.98
C ALA A 237 1.91 -11.94 -7.61
N GLU A 238 3.20 -12.23 -7.45
CA GLU A 238 3.80 -12.72 -6.20
C GLU A 238 3.68 -11.70 -5.06
N SER A 239 3.69 -10.39 -5.36
CA SER A 239 3.56 -9.32 -4.35
C SER A 239 2.11 -8.91 -4.06
N ALA A 240 1.18 -9.05 -5.03
CA ALA A 240 -0.23 -8.65 -4.87
C ALA A 240 -1.14 -9.78 -4.34
N LEU A 241 -0.78 -11.04 -4.57
CA LEU A 241 -1.52 -12.20 -4.09
C LEU A 241 -1.57 -12.34 -2.56
N PRO A 242 -0.46 -12.26 -1.80
CA PRO A 242 -0.53 -12.34 -0.34
C PRO A 242 -1.27 -11.14 0.26
N PHE A 243 -1.15 -9.95 -0.33
CA PHE A 243 -1.92 -8.76 0.07
C PHE A 243 -3.43 -8.95 -0.08
N THR A 244 -3.87 -9.36 -1.27
CA THR A 244 -5.30 -9.56 -1.56
C THR A 244 -5.86 -10.71 -0.75
N LEU A 245 -5.11 -11.81 -0.56
CA LEU A 245 -5.55 -12.93 0.27
C LEU A 245 -5.66 -12.57 1.75
N VAL A 246 -4.67 -11.90 2.32
CA VAL A 246 -4.70 -11.49 3.74
C VAL A 246 -5.77 -10.43 3.99
N GLY A 247 -5.92 -9.45 3.10
CA GLY A 247 -7.00 -8.46 3.15
C GLY A 247 -8.39 -9.06 2.94
N MET A 248 -8.54 -10.05 2.05
CA MET A 248 -9.79 -10.79 1.87
C MET A 248 -10.17 -11.61 3.10
N VAL A 249 -9.20 -12.26 3.75
CA VAL A 249 -9.45 -13.06 4.96
C VAL A 249 -9.80 -12.17 6.15
N SER A 250 -9.11 -11.04 6.35
CA SER A 250 -9.43 -10.10 7.43
C SER A 250 -10.79 -9.40 7.21
N ALA A 251 -11.07 -8.97 5.97
CA ALA A 251 -12.37 -8.44 5.56
C ALA A 251 -13.50 -9.46 5.75
N ALA A 252 -13.31 -10.69 5.26
CA ALA A 252 -14.31 -11.75 5.39
C ALA A 252 -14.58 -12.09 6.85
N LEU A 253 -13.55 -12.11 7.70
CA LEU A 253 -13.71 -12.32 9.12
C LEU A 253 -14.54 -11.18 9.73
N VAL A 254 -14.19 -9.90 9.50
CA VAL A 254 -14.95 -8.75 10.01
C VAL A 254 -16.41 -8.75 9.50
N VAL A 255 -16.65 -9.11 8.23
CA VAL A 255 -17.98 -9.23 7.61
C VAL A 255 -18.81 -10.34 8.26
N ILE A 256 -18.22 -11.51 8.51
CA ILE A 256 -18.88 -12.64 9.18
C ILE A 256 -19.26 -12.26 10.61
N LEU A 257 -18.38 -11.55 11.31
CA LEU A 257 -18.59 -11.12 12.69
C LEU A 257 -19.61 -9.97 12.81
N ALA A 258 -19.71 -9.11 11.80
CA ALA A 258 -20.71 -8.05 11.72
C ALA A 258 -22.11 -8.56 11.31
N SER A 259 -22.18 -9.73 10.65
CA SER A 259 -23.43 -10.33 10.16
C SER A 259 -24.09 -11.29 11.16
N PHE A 260 -23.32 -11.83 12.12
CA PHE A 260 -23.82 -12.74 13.16
C PHE A 260 -23.40 -12.23 14.55
N PRO A 261 -24.31 -11.69 15.38
CA PRO A 261 -23.99 -11.15 16.71
C PRO A 261 -23.61 -12.21 17.77
N ALA A 262 -23.17 -13.40 17.36
CA ALA A 262 -23.19 -14.59 18.22
C ALA A 262 -21.87 -14.95 18.93
N SER A 263 -20.71 -14.36 18.60
CA SER A 263 -19.46 -14.66 19.31
C SER A 263 -18.82 -13.40 19.89
N ARG A 264 -18.82 -13.26 21.21
CA ARG A 264 -18.14 -12.14 21.89
C ARG A 264 -16.63 -12.16 21.63
N ASP A 265 -16.05 -13.34 21.43
CA ASP A 265 -14.64 -13.54 21.07
C ASP A 265 -14.25 -12.87 19.74
N ALA A 266 -15.21 -12.71 18.83
CA ALA A 266 -15.04 -12.00 17.58
C ALA A 266 -14.73 -10.51 17.74
N ILE A 267 -15.38 -9.87 18.72
CA ILE A 267 -15.24 -8.44 18.96
C ILE A 267 -13.80 -8.15 19.41
N ALA A 268 -13.21 -9.07 20.18
CA ALA A 268 -11.84 -8.95 20.64
C ALA A 268 -10.81 -9.04 19.50
N THR A 269 -11.10 -9.69 18.37
CA THR A 269 -10.15 -9.82 17.24
C THR A 269 -10.20 -8.66 16.24
N LEU A 270 -11.21 -7.79 16.32
CA LEU A 270 -11.39 -6.66 15.41
C LEU A 270 -10.18 -5.71 15.31
N PRO A 271 -9.50 -5.31 16.41
CA PRO A 271 -8.34 -4.43 16.33
C PRO A 271 -7.19 -5.00 15.49
N ILE A 272 -6.87 -6.28 15.66
CA ILE A 272 -5.85 -6.97 14.85
C ILE A 272 -6.29 -7.05 13.39
N ALA A 273 -7.54 -7.43 13.12
CA ALA A 273 -8.05 -7.55 11.76
C ALA A 273 -8.00 -6.20 11.01
N ASN A 274 -8.36 -5.10 11.68
CA ASN A 274 -8.27 -3.76 11.12
C ASN A 274 -6.81 -3.34 10.87
N ALA A 275 -5.90 -3.61 11.81
CA ALA A 275 -4.48 -3.31 11.61
C ALA A 275 -3.90 -4.07 10.42
N ILE A 276 -4.22 -5.35 10.28
CA ILE A 276 -3.82 -6.16 9.14
C ILE A 276 -4.37 -5.54 7.85
N TRP A 277 -5.65 -5.14 7.82
CA TRP A 277 -6.27 -4.49 6.65
C TRP A 277 -5.56 -3.19 6.26
N VAL A 278 -5.36 -2.26 7.20
CA VAL A 278 -4.72 -0.98 6.91
C VAL A 278 -3.26 -1.17 6.47
N CYS A 279 -2.52 -2.06 7.14
CA CYS A 279 -1.14 -2.38 6.77
C CYS A 279 -1.06 -2.99 5.38
N ALA A 280 -1.99 -3.88 5.06
CA ALA A 280 -2.14 -4.45 3.74
C ALA A 280 -2.33 -3.32 2.72
N CYS A 281 -3.34 -2.45 2.91
CA CYS A 281 -3.66 -1.36 1.98
C CYS A 281 -2.50 -0.39 1.76
N ALA A 282 -1.62 -0.25 2.75
CA ALA A 282 -0.38 0.50 2.63
C ALA A 282 0.68 -0.28 1.82
N LEU A 283 0.95 -1.53 2.19
CA LEU A 283 2.12 -2.28 1.73
C LEU A 283 2.01 -2.69 0.27
N ALA A 284 0.84 -3.07 -0.19
CA ALA A 284 0.70 -3.60 -1.53
C ALA A 284 0.93 -2.59 -2.65
N PRO A 285 0.26 -1.43 -2.69
CA PRO A 285 0.58 -0.41 -3.68
C PRO A 285 2.05 0.03 -3.55
N GLN A 286 2.60 0.07 -2.33
CA GLN A 286 4.02 0.42 -2.11
C GLN A 286 4.98 -0.61 -2.70
N LEU A 287 4.76 -1.92 -2.48
CA LEU A 287 5.55 -3.01 -3.07
C LEU A 287 5.42 -3.02 -4.60
N ILE A 288 4.21 -2.81 -5.10
CA ILE A 288 3.90 -2.70 -6.52
C ILE A 288 4.70 -1.54 -7.17
N ILE A 289 4.78 -0.38 -6.50
CA ILE A 289 5.59 0.77 -6.93
C ILE A 289 7.09 0.44 -6.85
N PHE A 290 7.55 -0.08 -5.71
CA PHE A 290 8.94 -0.48 -5.47
C PHE A 290 9.47 -1.40 -6.57
N ARG A 291 8.72 -2.46 -6.88
CA ARG A 291 9.11 -3.44 -7.89
C ARG A 291 9.23 -2.83 -9.29
N VAL A 292 8.37 -1.87 -9.64
CA VAL A 292 8.47 -1.16 -10.94
C VAL A 292 9.66 -0.20 -10.95
N ALA A 293 9.90 0.52 -9.87
CA ALA A 293 11.06 1.41 -9.76
C ALA A 293 12.38 0.64 -9.89
N VAL A 294 12.52 -0.49 -9.17
CA VAL A 294 13.69 -1.37 -9.22
C VAL A 294 13.82 -2.05 -10.59
N GLY A 295 12.71 -2.57 -11.16
CA GLY A 295 12.73 -3.26 -12.46
C GLY A 295 13.14 -2.35 -13.62
N GLN A 296 12.71 -1.08 -13.61
CA GLN A 296 13.15 -0.08 -14.58
C GLN A 296 14.65 0.27 -14.41
N SER A 297 15.16 0.26 -13.18
CA SER A 297 16.59 0.47 -12.92
C SER A 297 17.44 -0.69 -13.45
N TRP A 298 17.03 -1.94 -13.20
CA TRP A 298 17.77 -3.14 -13.61
C TRP A 298 17.86 -3.30 -15.12
N THR A 299 16.75 -3.08 -15.83
CA THR A 299 16.69 -3.24 -17.30
C THR A 299 17.56 -2.25 -18.06
N ARG A 300 17.93 -1.12 -17.42
CA ARG A 300 18.64 -0.03 -18.10
C ARG A 300 20.11 0.11 -17.69
N ASN A 301 20.49 -0.25 -16.45
CA ASN A 301 21.88 -0.21 -15.97
C ASN A 301 22.17 -1.30 -14.91
N PRO A 302 22.39 -2.58 -15.31
CA PRO A 302 22.66 -3.67 -14.37
C PRO A 302 23.94 -3.43 -13.53
N THR A 303 24.95 -2.75 -14.09
CA THR A 303 26.23 -2.46 -13.43
C THR A 303 26.14 -1.36 -12.36
N ALA A 304 25.21 -0.41 -12.50
CA ALA A 304 24.99 0.68 -11.53
C ALA A 304 24.30 0.19 -10.25
N LEU A 305 23.41 -0.80 -10.36
CA LEU A 305 22.74 -1.38 -9.19
C LEU A 305 23.71 -2.25 -8.37
N MET A 306 24.59 -3.00 -9.02
CA MET A 306 25.64 -3.76 -8.34
C MET A 306 26.61 -2.86 -7.59
N THR A 307 27.02 -1.73 -8.16
CA THR A 307 27.90 -0.74 -7.48
C THR A 307 27.19 0.00 -6.34
N THR A 308 25.86 0.17 -6.40
CA THR A 308 25.07 0.76 -5.30
C THR A 308 24.83 -0.23 -4.16
N LEU A 309 24.66 -1.53 -4.46
CA LEU A 309 24.49 -2.59 -3.45
C LEU A 309 25.81 -3.01 -2.79
N SER A 310 26.94 -2.85 -3.47
CA SER A 310 28.27 -3.24 -2.98
C SER A 310 29.04 -2.10 -2.30
N ARG A 311 28.56 -0.85 -2.38
CA ARG A 311 29.12 0.27 -1.61
C ARG A 311 28.40 0.38 -0.27
N PRO A 312 28.98 -0.10 0.86
CA PRO A 312 28.55 0.38 2.15
C PRO A 312 28.78 1.89 2.17
N SER A 313 27.78 2.63 2.62
CA SER A 313 27.83 4.08 2.80
C SER A 313 28.89 4.46 3.83
N PHE A 314 30.14 4.55 3.41
CA PHE A 314 31.16 5.33 4.07
C PHE A 314 31.43 6.54 3.18
N VAL A 315 31.02 7.70 3.69
CA VAL A 315 31.39 9.00 3.13
C VAL A 315 32.89 9.13 3.29
N GLU A 316 33.65 9.09 2.19
CA GLU A 316 35.01 9.62 2.20
C GLU A 316 34.93 11.14 2.04
N PRO A 317 35.48 11.93 2.98
CA PRO A 317 35.60 13.37 2.81
C PRO A 317 36.87 13.69 2.00
N GLY A 318 36.68 14.47 0.94
CA GLY A 318 37.75 15.33 0.39
C GLY A 318 38.46 14.80 -0.86
N ARG A 319 38.04 15.28 -2.03
CA ARG A 319 39.03 15.74 -3.02
C ARG A 319 38.69 17.16 -3.43
N VAL A 320 39.60 18.03 -3.04
CA VAL A 320 39.72 19.46 -3.30
C VAL A 320 39.85 19.68 -4.81
N LEU A 321 39.26 20.77 -5.28
CA LEU A 321 39.42 21.36 -6.60
C LEU A 321 40.90 21.72 -6.81
N GLU A 322 41.50 21.27 -7.91
CA GLU A 322 42.77 21.81 -8.38
C GLU A 322 42.61 22.15 -9.87
N GLU A 323 42.34 23.44 -10.09
CA GLU A 323 42.38 24.12 -11.38
C GLU A 323 43.86 24.41 -11.73
N ASP A 324 44.18 24.15 -13.00
CA ASP A 324 45.16 24.81 -13.88
C ASP A 324 46.63 25.02 -13.45
N ILE A 325 47.55 24.58 -14.31
CA ILE A 325 48.68 25.37 -14.86
C ILE A 325 49.34 24.63 -16.04
N GLU A 326 49.36 25.33 -17.18
CA GLU A 326 50.34 25.38 -18.27
C GLU A 326 50.94 24.10 -18.89
N ASP A 327 50.71 23.93 -20.21
CA ASP A 327 51.85 23.80 -21.12
C ASP A 327 51.56 24.50 -22.47
N ILE A 328 52.50 25.36 -22.86
CA ILE A 328 52.51 26.22 -24.05
C ILE A 328 53.46 25.57 -25.06
N GLY A 329 53.01 25.28 -26.30
CA GLY A 329 53.95 24.84 -27.34
C GLY A 329 53.37 24.36 -28.67
N SER A 330 52.77 25.28 -29.43
CA SER A 330 52.42 25.24 -30.88
C SER A 330 53.58 24.80 -31.82
N PRO A 331 53.41 24.48 -33.14
CA PRO A 331 52.41 25.08 -34.05
C PRO A 331 51.79 24.22 -35.18
N ALA A 332 50.81 24.87 -35.82
CA ALA A 332 49.93 24.50 -36.93
C ALA A 332 50.64 24.35 -38.30
N LEU A 333 50.12 23.62 -39.32
CA LEU A 333 49.11 23.97 -40.37
C LEU A 333 49.26 22.90 -41.52
N PRO A 334 48.52 22.90 -42.66
CA PRO A 334 47.11 23.13 -42.96
C PRO A 334 46.49 22.07 -43.93
N SER A 335 45.22 22.27 -44.28
CA SER A 335 44.40 21.52 -45.24
C SER A 335 44.61 21.86 -46.73
N LEU A 336 44.28 20.88 -47.59
CA LEU A 336 43.67 20.94 -48.95
C LEU A 336 44.52 21.35 -50.18
N GLY A 337 44.42 20.54 -51.25
CA GLY A 337 44.26 21.06 -52.63
C GLY A 337 45.14 20.48 -53.75
N ASN A 338 44.50 19.78 -54.68
CA ASN A 338 44.83 19.49 -56.09
C ASN A 338 46.06 20.19 -56.74
N ARG A 339 47.02 19.40 -57.23
CA ARG A 339 47.32 19.15 -58.66
C ARG A 339 48.44 18.11 -58.77
#